data_AF-A0A0Q8G7H5-F1
#
_entry.id   AF-A0A0Q8G7H5-F1
#
_cell.length_a   1.000
_cell.length_b   1.000
_cell.length_c   1.000
_cell.angle_alpha   90.00
_cell.angle_beta   90.00
_cell.angle_gamma   90.00
#
_symmetry.space_group_name_H-M   'P 1'
#
loop_
_entity.id
_entity.type
_entity.pdbx_description
1 polymer ?
#
loop_
_entity_poly.entity_id
_entity_poly.type
_entity_poly.pdbx_seq_one_letter_code
_entity_poly.pdbx_strand_id
1 'polypeptide(L)' 'MGQTYTFVASSTDGRASFLDLRDVGDRSEAARYAQALLAEHRSCDRVEIWSTSVRVSVVEREAAGAAPARP' A
#
# COMPACT_ATOMS: atom_id res chain seq x y z
N MET A 1 -13.02 5.93 18.10
CA MET A 1 -12.72 7.00 17.11
C MET A 1 -11.69 6.43 16.15
N GLY A 2 -11.96 6.46 14.85
CA GLY A 2 -10.98 6.05 13.83
C GLY A 2 -9.82 7.04 13.75
N GLN A 3 -8.67 6.59 13.25
CA GLN A 3 -7.57 7.47 12.87
C GLN A 3 -7.58 7.64 11.36
N THR A 4 -7.39 8.87 10.89
CA THR A 4 -7.24 9.16 9.47
C THR A 4 -5.85 8.73 9.00
N TYR A 5 -5.80 7.92 7.96
CA TYR A 5 -4.58 7.53 7.28
C TYR A 5 -4.58 8.04 5.85
N THR A 6 -3.39 8.34 5.33
CA THR A 6 -3.17 8.67 3.92
C THR A 6 -2.52 7.48 3.23
N PHE A 7 -3.03 7.13 2.05
CA PHE A 7 -2.56 6.03 1.23
C PHE A 7 -1.98 6.61 -0.06
N VAL A 8 -0.71 6.34 -0.32
CA VAL A 8 -0.03 6.77 -1.55
C VAL A 8 0.35 5.52 -2.34
N ALA A 9 -0.44 5.16 -3.34
CA ALA A 9 -0.09 4.09 -4.25
C ALA A 9 0.83 4.64 -5.35
N SER A 10 1.89 3.90 -5.68
CA SER A 10 2.78 4.26 -6.78
C SER A 10 3.26 3.02 -7.54
N SER A 11 3.68 3.24 -8.79
CA SER A 11 4.52 2.32 -9.54
C SER A 11 6.01 2.54 -9.22
N THR A 12 6.85 1.52 -9.36
CA THR A 12 8.31 1.62 -9.18
C THR A 12 8.97 2.60 -10.13
N ASP A 13 8.39 2.79 -11.32
CA ASP A 13 8.85 3.79 -12.28
C ASP A 13 8.32 5.21 -11.98
N GLY A 14 7.50 5.37 -10.93
CA GLY A 14 6.97 6.65 -10.44
C GLY A 14 5.93 7.30 -11.35
N ARG A 15 5.47 6.61 -12.40
CA ARG A 15 4.60 7.20 -13.44
C ARG A 15 3.11 7.19 -13.07
N ALA A 16 2.69 6.25 -12.24
CA ALA A 16 1.34 6.21 -11.69
C ALA A 16 1.39 6.56 -10.21
N SER A 17 0.56 7.51 -9.80
CA SER A 17 0.39 7.88 -8.39
C SER A 17 -1.09 8.04 -8.08
N PHE A 18 -1.58 7.28 -7.11
CA PHE A 18 -2.93 7.39 -6.56
C PHE A 18 -2.83 7.78 -5.09
N LEU A 19 -3.72 8.68 -4.66
CA LEU A 19 -3.80 9.18 -3.29
C LEU A 19 -5.21 8.95 -2.78
N ASP A 20 -5.33 8.36 -1.59
CA ASP A 20 -6.59 8.30 -0.86
C ASP A 20 -6.41 8.63 0.63
N LEU A 21 -7.48 9.08 1.27
CA LEU A 21 -7.56 9.45 2.68
C LEU A 21 -8.74 8.73 3.31
N ARG A 22 -8.48 7.96 4.36
CA ARG A 22 -9.53 7.16 4.99
C ARG A 22 -9.39 7.07 6.50
N ASP A 23 -10.51 7.18 7.19
CA ASP A 23 -10.63 6.83 8.60
C ASP A 23 -10.75 5.32 8.73
N VAL A 24 -9.78 4.70 9.41
CA VAL A 24 -9.80 3.27 9.74
C VAL A 24 -9.57 3.06 11.23
N GLY A 25 -10.04 1.92 11.75
CA GLY A 25 -10.02 1.62 13.18
C GLY A 25 -8.63 1.33 13.71
N ASP A 26 -7.77 0.67 12.93
CA ASP A 26 -6.42 0.30 13.33
C ASP A 26 -5.46 0.10 12.13
N ARG A 27 -4.18 -0.18 12.43
CA ARG A 27 -3.14 -0.41 11.43
C ARG A 27 -3.35 -1.68 10.59
N SER A 28 -4.00 -2.70 11.14
CA SER A 28 -4.29 -3.93 10.41
C SER A 28 -5.37 -3.71 9.36
N GLU A 29 -6.38 -2.90 9.69
CA GLU A 29 -7.39 -2.43 8.73
C GLU A 29 -6.76 -1.56 7.65
N ALA A 30 -5.86 -0.63 8.02
CA ALA A 30 -5.10 0.17 7.05
C ALA A 30 -4.30 -0.72 6.07
N ALA A 31 -3.62 -1.75 6.58
CA ALA A 31 -2.87 -2.68 5.74
C ALA A 31 -3.78 -3.48 4.78
N ARG A 32 -4.95 -3.95 5.25
CA ARG A 32 -5.94 -4.62 4.40
C ARG A 32 -6.46 -3.69 3.30
N TYR A 33 -6.69 -2.42 3.64
CA TYR A 33 -7.12 -1.43 2.66
C TYR A 33 -6.03 -1.15 1.62
N ALA A 34 -4.78 -1.01 2.04
CA ALA A 34 -3.65 -0.85 1.12
C ALA A 34 -3.50 -2.05 0.16
N GLN A 35 -3.74 -3.28 0.62
CA GLN A 35 -3.77 -4.46 -0.25
C GLN A 35 -4.91 -4.40 -1.28
N ALA A 36 -6.10 -3.93 -0.87
CA ALA A 36 -7.22 -3.74 -1.79
C ALA A 36 -6.91 -2.67 -2.85
N LEU A 37 -6.27 -1.56 -2.46
CA LEU A 37 -5.82 -0.52 -3.39
C LEU A 37 -4.82 -1.06 -4.42
N LEU A 38 -3.89 -1.92 -4.00
CA LEU A 38 -3.02 -2.61 -4.96
C LEU A 38 -3.82 -3.52 -5.90
N ALA A 39 -4.81 -4.26 -5.42
CA ALA A 39 -5.62 -5.11 -6.28
C ALA A 39 -6.40 -4.31 -7.34
N GLU A 40 -6.91 -3.13 -6.96
CA GLU A 40 -7.64 -2.20 -7.82
C GLU A 40 -6.73 -1.48 -8.83
N HIS A 41 -5.64 -0.89 -8.35
CA HIS A 41 -4.68 -0.15 -9.16
C HIS A 41 -3.53 -1.04 -9.63
N ARG A 42 -3.80 -1.88 -10.64
CA ARG A 42 -2.82 -2.86 -11.17
C ARG A 42 -1.52 -2.27 -11.71
N SER A 43 -1.50 -0.98 -12.06
CA SER A 43 -0.28 -0.27 -12.46
C SER A 43 0.63 0.07 -11.28
N CYS A 44 0.10 0.08 -10.05
CA CYS A 44 0.87 0.31 -8.83
C CYS A 44 1.42 -1.01 -8.28
N ASP A 45 2.62 -0.93 -7.71
CA ASP A 45 3.32 -2.03 -7.07
C ASP A 45 3.60 -1.79 -5.59
N ARG A 46 3.41 -0.57 -5.09
CA ARG A 46 3.49 -0.28 -3.66
C ARG A 46 2.44 0.73 -3.21
N VAL A 47 2.03 0.62 -1.96
CA VAL A 47 1.20 1.59 -1.25
C VAL A 47 1.91 1.97 0.04
N GLU A 48 2.22 3.25 0.19
CA GLU A 48 2.66 3.80 1.45
C GLU A 48 1.47 4.17 2.32
N ILE A 49 1.56 3.87 3.62
CA ILE A 49 0.55 4.21 4.61
C ILE A 49 1.14 5.26 5.55
N TRP A 50 0.47 6.39 5.66
CA TRP A 50 0.90 7.53 6.48
C TRP A 50 -0.14 7.81 7.55
N SER A 51 0.33 8.12 8.75
CA SER A 51 -0.47 8.69 9.83
C SER A 51 0.05 10.08 10.07
N THR A 52 -0.77 11.10 9.78
CA THR A 52 -0.36 12.51 9.78
C THR A 52 0.86 12.74 8.88
N SER A 53 2.03 13.03 9.44
CA SER A 53 3.28 13.32 8.71
C SER A 53 4.30 12.17 8.79
N VAL A 54 3.92 11.02 9.38
CA VAL A 54 4.82 9.88 9.58
C VAL A 54 4.36 8.72 8.71
N ARG A 55 5.26 8.22 7.86
CA ARG A 55 5.04 6.96 7.14
C ARG A 55 5.12 5.81 8.13
N VAL A 56 4.01 5.11 8.32
CA VAL A 56 3.89 4.05 9.32
C VAL A 56 4.08 2.65 8.73
N SER A 57 3.87 2.47 7.43
CA SER A 57 4.03 1.20 6.75
C SER A 57 4.16 1.37 5.23
N VAL A 58 4.65 0.34 4.56
CA VAL A 58 4.62 0.18 3.11
C VAL A 58 4.12 -1.23 2.82
N VAL A 59 3.15 -1.34 1.90
CA VAL A 59 2.66 -2.62 1.37
C VAL A 59 3.10 -2.71 -0.07
N GLU A 60 3.81 -3.77 -0.41
CA GLU A 60 4.30 -4.01 -1.77
C GLU A 60 3.56 -5.21 -2.38
N ARG A 61 3.39 -5.19 -3.69
CA ARG A 61 2.95 -6.34 -4.45
C ARG A 61 4.11 -7.31 -4.50
N GLU A 62 3.91 -8.55 -4.04
CA GLU A 62 4.91 -9.59 -4.25
C GLU A 62 5.16 -9.76 -5.75
N ALA A 63 6.42 -9.61 -6.17
CA ALA A 63 6.81 -9.93 -7.53
C ALA A 63 6.51 -11.42 -7.76
N ALA A 64 5.69 -11.73 -8.76
CA ALA A 64 5.25 -13.09 -9.09
C ALA A 64 6.38 -14.01 -9.63
N GLY A 65 7.64 -13.83 -9.19
CA GLY A 65 8.82 -14.41 -9.83
C GLY A 65 9.97 -14.79 -8.90
N ALA A 66 9.80 -14.87 -7.58
CA ALA A 66 10.77 -15.58 -6.74
C ALA A 66 10.46 -17.08 -6.80
N ALA A 67 10.82 -17.74 -7.91
CA ALA A 67 10.90 -19.19 -7.91
C ALA A 67 11.84 -19.63 -6.77
N PRO A 68 11.46 -20.60 -5.91
CA PRO A 68 12.35 -21.05 -4.87
C PRO A 68 13.62 -21.61 -5.53
N ALA A 69 14.78 -21.09 -5.13
CA ALA A 69 16.06 -21.68 -5.49
C ALA A 69 16.02 -23.15 -5.06
N ARG A 70 15.96 -24.07 -6.03
CA ARG A 70 16.10 -25.50 -5.76
C ARG A 70 17.55 -25.77 -5.32
N PRO A 71 17.76 -26.65 -4.33
CA PRO A 71 19.09 -27.04 -3.87
C PRO A 71 19.88 -27.79 -4.95
#